data_AF-A0A396HC76-F1
#
_entry.id   AF-A0A396HC76-F1
#
_cell.length_a   1.000
_cell.length_b   1.000
_cell.length_c   1.000
_cell.angle_alpha   90.00
_cell.angle_beta   90.00
_cell.angle_gamma   90.00
#
_symmetry.space_group_name_H-M   'P 1'
#
loop_
_entity.id
_entity.type
_entity.pdbx_description
1 polymer ?
#
loop_
_entity_poly.entity_id
_entity_poly.type
_entity_poly.pdbx_seq_one_letter_code
_entity_poly.pdbx_strand_id
1 'polypeptide(L)'
;MMYVHSYQSYLWNNAASTRVKKYGTEQVVLGDLVYCKENPSEKVTGIVGPECDDDRGDSYDTNNEDEVSGDIHDKRNSYVKAVTTEDLNSKCYAIDDVILPMPGSRSIYPTNDIVEVYNDLTSKDGISLTDSVHNAKEFSITSVTGSYRRVFQKPIDFEWELLTYTDSNKPLVETDLDKIGKSKPIIVNTVCALNEQKEKVFDCISQLESSDDAPKEVILPHDESVHDSSSQDSHTALKLTFTLPSSSYATMAIRELLKTSTSVAYQKTLNQ
;
A
#
# COMPACT_ATOMS: atom_id res chain seq x y z
N MET A 1 -13.35 14.58 0.76
CA MET A 1 -13.24 13.36 1.60
C MET A 1 -11.86 13.08 2.23
N MET A 2 -10.73 13.50 1.64
CA MET A 2 -9.39 13.20 2.19
C MET A 2 -9.20 13.55 3.69
N TYR A 3 -9.69 14.71 4.13
CA TYR A 3 -9.56 15.13 5.53
C TYR A 3 -10.31 14.23 6.50
N VAL A 4 -11.54 13.82 6.15
CA VAL A 4 -12.34 12.89 6.96
C VAL A 4 -11.63 11.55 7.09
N HIS A 5 -11.12 11.00 5.98
CA HIS A 5 -10.35 9.75 5.98
C HIS A 5 -9.03 9.86 6.77
N SER A 6 -8.36 11.01 6.73
CA SER A 6 -7.17 11.24 7.53
C SER A 6 -7.48 11.25 9.03
N TYR A 7 -8.63 11.81 9.43
CA TYR A 7 -9.07 11.80 10.82
C TYR A 7 -9.50 10.40 11.28
N GLN A 8 -10.24 9.65 10.47
CA GLN A 8 -10.54 8.24 10.73
C GLN A 8 -9.25 7.42 10.93
N SER A 9 -8.24 7.66 10.09
CA SER A 9 -6.94 6.99 10.19
C SER A 9 -6.18 7.40 11.45
N TYR A 10 -6.28 8.67 11.88
CA TYR A 10 -5.73 9.15 13.14
C TYR A 10 -6.36 8.42 14.34
N LEU A 11 -7.69 8.32 14.39
CA LEU A 11 -8.41 7.58 15.44
C LEU A 11 -7.98 6.11 15.46
N TRP A 12 -7.97 5.46 14.29
CA TRP A 12 -7.58 4.06 14.14
C TRP A 12 -6.14 3.82 14.60
N ASN A 13 -5.18 4.67 14.23
CA ASN A 13 -3.78 4.53 14.62
C ASN A 13 -3.59 4.61 16.14
N ASN A 14 -4.32 5.50 16.82
CA ASN A 14 -4.28 5.60 18.28
C ASN A 14 -4.92 4.39 18.96
N ALA A 15 -6.05 3.91 18.45
CA ALA A 15 -6.71 2.71 18.96
C ALA A 15 -5.84 1.46 18.77
N ALA A 16 -5.26 1.27 17.57
CA ALA A 16 -4.36 0.17 17.26
C ALA A 16 -3.11 0.19 18.18
N SER A 17 -2.49 1.36 18.35
CA SER A 17 -1.33 1.53 19.24
C SER A 17 -1.68 1.20 20.69
N THR A 18 -2.85 1.65 21.16
CA THR A 18 -3.32 1.38 22.52
C THR A 18 -3.63 -0.10 22.73
N ARG A 19 -4.26 -0.76 21.75
CA ARG A 19 -4.54 -2.19 21.75
C ARG A 19 -3.26 -3.01 21.84
N VAL A 20 -2.24 -2.68 21.04
CA VAL A 20 -0.93 -3.33 21.09
C VAL A 20 -0.27 -3.11 22.44
N LYS A 21 -0.27 -1.87 22.96
CA LYS A 21 0.35 -1.54 24.25
C LYS A 21 -0.30 -2.27 25.43
N LYS A 22 -1.62 -2.43 25.42
CA LYS A 22 -2.38 -2.97 26.55
C LYS A 22 -2.47 -4.49 26.56
N TYR A 23 -2.64 -5.08 25.39
CA TYR A 23 -2.94 -6.51 25.25
C TYR A 23 -1.88 -7.30 24.48
N GLY A 24 -0.84 -6.63 23.99
CA GLY A 24 0.25 -7.26 23.25
C GLY A 24 -0.12 -7.69 21.83
N THR A 25 0.76 -8.50 21.24
CA THR A 25 0.73 -8.91 19.82
C THR A 25 0.66 -10.43 19.64
N GLU A 26 0.39 -11.18 20.69
CA GLU A 26 0.47 -12.65 20.66
C GLU A 26 -0.90 -13.30 20.55
N GLN A 27 -1.93 -12.70 21.16
CA GLN A 27 -3.24 -13.32 21.30
C GLN A 27 -4.40 -12.34 21.08
N VAL A 28 -5.48 -12.90 20.58
CA VAL A 28 -6.81 -12.26 20.55
C VAL A 28 -7.33 -12.17 21.98
N VAL A 29 -8.01 -11.09 22.31
CA VAL A 29 -8.62 -10.89 23.64
C VAL A 29 -10.13 -10.74 23.52
N LEU A 30 -10.82 -10.94 24.65
CA LEU A 30 -12.27 -10.80 24.72
C LEU A 30 -12.66 -9.39 24.28
N GLY A 31 -13.65 -9.30 23.40
CA GLY A 31 -14.15 -8.04 22.86
C GLY A 31 -13.36 -7.44 21.71
N ASP A 32 -12.26 -8.06 21.26
CA ASP A 32 -11.65 -7.71 19.96
C ASP A 32 -12.65 -7.95 18.83
N LEU A 33 -12.55 -7.17 17.75
CA LEU A 33 -13.37 -7.41 16.56
C LEU A 33 -12.65 -8.35 15.60
N VAL A 34 -13.42 -9.24 14.98
CA VAL A 34 -12.98 -10.18 13.94
C VAL A 34 -14.04 -10.30 12.86
N TYR A 35 -13.64 -10.69 11.66
CA TYR A 35 -14.59 -11.17 10.65
C TYR A 35 -15.08 -12.56 11.02
N CYS A 36 -16.39 -12.79 10.95
CA CYS A 36 -17.00 -14.10 11.14
C CYS A 36 -16.42 -15.10 10.13
N LYS A 37 -15.76 -16.15 10.64
CA LYS A 37 -15.47 -17.34 9.83
C LYS A 37 -16.78 -18.14 9.76
N GLU A 38 -17.30 -18.36 8.55
CA GLU A 38 -18.53 -19.14 8.36
C GLU A 38 -18.38 -20.52 9.02
N ASN A 39 -19.10 -20.76 10.11
CA ASN A 39 -19.42 -22.10 10.55
C ASN A 39 -20.71 -22.50 9.80
N PRO A 40 -20.74 -23.61 9.04
CA PRO A 40 -21.93 -24.05 8.30
C PRO A 40 -23.16 -24.41 9.17
N SER A 41 -23.07 -24.23 10.48
CA SER A 41 -24.07 -24.65 11.45
C SER A 41 -24.07 -23.72 12.64
N GLU A 42 -24.72 -22.57 12.53
CA GLU A 42 -25.53 -21.99 13.59
C GLU A 42 -26.22 -20.73 13.07
N LYS A 43 -27.55 -20.67 13.22
CA LYS A 43 -28.31 -19.44 13.00
C LYS A 43 -27.89 -18.43 14.07
N VAL A 44 -26.92 -17.58 13.74
CA VAL A 44 -26.53 -16.45 14.56
C VAL A 44 -27.48 -15.29 14.27
N THR A 45 -27.99 -14.70 15.34
CA THR A 45 -28.73 -13.43 15.41
C THR A 45 -27.81 -12.26 15.03
N GLY A 46 -27.31 -12.25 13.79
CA GLY A 46 -26.50 -11.18 13.24
C GLY A 46 -27.39 -10.00 12.85
N ILE A 47 -27.02 -8.79 13.25
CA ILE A 47 -27.66 -7.58 12.74
C ILE A 47 -27.29 -7.49 11.26
N VAL A 48 -28.29 -7.72 10.41
CA VAL A 48 -28.23 -7.46 8.98
C VAL A 48 -28.13 -5.95 8.81
N GLY A 49 -26.98 -5.44 8.39
CA GLY A 49 -26.95 -4.10 7.79
C GLY A 49 -27.79 -4.16 6.52
N PRO A 50 -28.80 -3.30 6.34
CA PRO A 50 -29.64 -3.39 5.15
C PRO A 50 -28.78 -3.12 3.91
N GLU A 51 -28.84 -4.07 2.99
CA GLU A 51 -28.57 -3.82 1.57
C GLU A 51 -29.50 -2.70 1.14
N CYS A 52 -28.92 -1.60 0.68
CA CYS A 52 -29.65 -0.62 -0.10
C CYS A 52 -28.92 -0.53 -1.43
N ASP A 53 -29.52 -1.20 -2.41
CA ASP A 53 -29.43 -0.80 -3.81
C ASP A 53 -29.78 0.69 -3.88
N ASP A 54 -28.81 1.53 -4.21
CA ASP A 54 -29.08 2.88 -4.68
C ASP A 54 -28.24 3.15 -5.93
N ASP A 55 -28.64 2.47 -7.01
CA ASP A 55 -28.40 2.96 -8.35
C ASP A 55 -29.44 4.04 -8.65
N ARG A 56 -29.08 5.32 -8.45
CA ARG A 56 -29.23 6.42 -9.42
C ARG A 56 -28.88 7.79 -8.82
N GLY A 57 -27.70 8.28 -9.21
CA GLY A 57 -27.51 9.61 -9.77
C GLY A 57 -27.45 10.80 -8.82
N ASP A 58 -26.24 11.30 -8.57
CA ASP A 58 -25.94 12.63 -9.07
C ASP A 58 -24.49 12.74 -9.54
N SER A 59 -24.35 13.23 -10.76
CA SER A 59 -23.11 13.42 -11.48
C SER A 59 -22.48 14.73 -11.03
N TYR A 60 -21.37 14.65 -10.29
CA TYR A 60 -20.34 15.68 -10.40
C TYR A 60 -19.06 15.03 -10.90
N ASP A 61 -18.77 15.39 -12.14
CA ASP A 61 -17.53 15.20 -12.86
C ASP A 61 -16.30 15.41 -11.95
N THR A 62 -15.55 14.34 -11.72
CA THR A 62 -14.15 14.43 -11.30
C THR A 62 -13.40 13.37 -12.06
N ASN A 63 -12.94 13.75 -13.25
CA ASN A 63 -11.84 13.09 -13.94
C ASN A 63 -10.65 12.97 -12.98
N ASN A 64 -10.50 11.79 -12.38
CA ASN A 64 -9.24 11.27 -11.88
C ASN A 64 -9.15 9.82 -12.35
N GLU A 65 -8.27 9.60 -13.31
CA GLU A 65 -7.86 8.29 -13.80
C GLU A 65 -7.15 7.55 -12.67
N ASP A 66 -7.88 6.75 -11.89
CA ASP A 66 -7.30 5.74 -10.97
C ASP A 66 -8.34 4.71 -10.50
N GLU A 67 -9.27 4.32 -11.37
CA GLU A 67 -10.14 3.16 -11.14
C GLU A 67 -9.98 2.13 -12.27
N VAL A 68 -8.88 1.37 -12.23
CA VAL A 68 -8.78 0.05 -12.88
C VAL A 68 -8.00 -0.90 -11.99
N SER A 69 -8.73 -1.68 -11.18
CA SER A 69 -8.78 -3.14 -11.32
C SER A 69 -9.59 -3.70 -10.14
N GLY A 70 -10.77 -4.24 -10.46
CA GLY A 70 -11.61 -4.94 -9.50
C GLY A 70 -10.87 -6.11 -8.88
N ASP A 71 -10.72 -6.06 -7.56
CA ASP A 71 -10.25 -7.20 -6.79
C ASP A 71 -11.38 -8.25 -6.77
N ILE A 72 -11.07 -9.45 -7.25
CA ILE A 72 -11.93 -10.63 -7.14
C ILE A 72 -11.84 -11.09 -5.69
N HIS A 73 -12.37 -10.27 -4.78
CA HIS A 73 -12.73 -10.67 -3.43
C HIS A 73 -14.05 -10.04 -2.95
N ASP A 74 -14.78 -9.39 -3.87
CA ASP A 74 -16.09 -8.83 -3.63
C ASP A 74 -17.17 -9.94 -3.50
N LYS A 75 -18.04 -9.80 -2.50
CA LYS A 75 -19.16 -10.70 -2.09
C LYS A 75 -18.86 -11.94 -1.25
N ARG A 76 -18.09 -11.81 -0.17
CA ARG A 76 -18.49 -12.50 1.07
C ARG A 76 -18.96 -11.45 2.05
N ASN A 77 -20.24 -11.49 2.43
CA ASN A 77 -20.80 -10.71 3.53
C ASN A 77 -20.02 -11.04 4.80
N SER A 78 -18.90 -10.36 5.01
CA SER A 78 -17.99 -10.61 6.11
C SER A 78 -18.56 -9.88 7.31
N TYR A 79 -19.52 -10.52 7.95
CA TYR A 79 -20.11 -10.06 9.20
C TYR A 79 -18.98 -9.82 10.21
N VAL A 80 -18.97 -8.65 10.83
CA VAL A 80 -18.04 -8.32 11.91
C VAL A 80 -18.71 -8.65 13.23
N LYS A 81 -17.98 -9.30 14.14
CA LYS A 81 -18.43 -9.55 15.51
C LYS A 81 -17.33 -9.28 16.53
N ALA A 82 -17.75 -9.01 17.76
CA ALA A 82 -16.86 -9.01 18.90
C ALA A 82 -16.60 -10.45 19.37
N VAL A 83 -15.35 -10.75 19.70
CA VAL A 83 -14.90 -12.06 20.18
C VAL A 83 -15.46 -12.34 21.57
N THR A 84 -16.12 -13.49 21.74
CA THR A 84 -16.68 -13.93 23.01
C THR A 84 -15.78 -14.93 23.75
N THR A 85 -16.16 -15.32 24.97
CA THR A 85 -15.47 -16.37 25.73
C THR A 85 -15.44 -17.71 24.99
N GLU A 86 -16.50 -18.03 24.27
CA GLU A 86 -16.62 -19.28 23.50
C GLU A 86 -15.63 -19.30 22.32
N ASP A 87 -15.47 -18.17 21.64
CA ASP A 87 -14.53 -18.00 20.53
C ASP A 87 -13.06 -18.13 20.99
N LEU A 88 -12.74 -17.64 22.18
CA LEU A 88 -11.39 -17.79 22.77
C LEU A 88 -11.11 -19.24 23.16
N ASN A 89 -12.10 -19.94 23.69
CA ASN A 89 -11.98 -21.36 24.07
C ASN A 89 -11.83 -22.27 22.85
N SER A 90 -12.54 -21.95 21.76
CA SER A 90 -12.44 -22.69 20.49
C SER A 90 -11.16 -22.40 19.71
N LYS A 91 -10.46 -21.30 20.03
CA LYS A 91 -9.22 -20.84 19.37
C LYS A 91 -9.36 -20.72 17.84
N CYS A 92 -10.55 -20.35 17.37
CA CYS A 92 -10.84 -20.22 15.93
C CYS A 92 -10.20 -18.97 15.29
N TYR A 93 -9.76 -18.01 16.10
CA TYR A 93 -9.20 -16.73 15.64
C TYR A 93 -7.74 -16.60 16.05
N ALA A 94 -6.94 -16.08 15.13
CA ALA A 94 -5.55 -15.75 15.36
C ALA A 94 -5.37 -14.23 15.43
N ILE A 95 -4.21 -13.77 15.91
CA ILE A 95 -3.93 -12.35 16.11
C ILE A 95 -4.05 -11.52 14.82
N ASP A 96 -3.75 -12.12 13.67
CA ASP A 96 -3.88 -11.51 12.35
C ASP A 96 -5.35 -11.31 11.91
N ASP A 97 -6.32 -11.95 12.57
CA ASP A 97 -7.75 -11.76 12.34
C ASP A 97 -8.32 -10.53 13.05
N VAL A 98 -7.57 -9.93 13.98
CA VAL A 98 -8.04 -8.76 14.73
C VAL A 98 -8.15 -7.54 13.82
N ILE A 99 -9.34 -6.95 13.79
CA ILE A 99 -9.66 -5.74 13.05
C ILE A 99 -10.06 -4.62 14.01
N LEU A 100 -9.88 -3.39 13.57
CA LEU A 100 -10.39 -2.19 14.23
C LEU A 100 -11.18 -1.34 13.23
N PRO A 101 -12.24 -0.64 13.67
CA PRO A 101 -13.08 0.13 12.79
C PRO A 101 -12.40 1.44 12.38
N MET A 102 -12.58 1.82 11.12
CA MET A 102 -12.51 3.21 10.71
C MET A 102 -13.92 3.81 10.90
N PRO A 103 -14.11 4.75 11.84
CA PRO A 103 -15.42 5.23 12.24
C PRO A 103 -16.30 5.74 11.11
N GLY A 104 -17.55 5.29 11.06
CA GLY A 104 -18.58 5.76 10.13
C GLY A 104 -19.98 5.34 10.60
N SER A 105 -21.00 5.60 9.80
CA SER A 105 -22.41 5.38 10.19
C SER A 105 -22.77 3.93 10.53
N ARG A 106 -22.04 2.95 10.01
CA ARG A 106 -22.31 1.52 10.22
C ARG A 106 -21.16 0.80 10.92
N SER A 107 -20.27 1.53 11.57
CA SER A 107 -19.13 0.94 12.30
C SER A 107 -19.58 0.31 13.61
N ILE A 108 -19.18 -0.94 13.80
CA ILE A 108 -19.22 -1.65 15.08
C ILE A 108 -17.90 -1.38 15.79
N TYR A 109 -17.96 -1.13 17.09
CA TYR A 109 -16.78 -0.91 17.92
C TYR A 109 -16.46 -2.13 18.79
N PRO A 110 -15.19 -2.35 19.16
CA PRO A 110 -14.80 -3.38 20.11
C PRO A 110 -15.60 -3.25 21.41
N THR A 111 -15.90 -4.37 22.07
CA THR A 111 -16.59 -4.36 23.37
C THR A 111 -15.62 -4.31 24.56
N ASN A 112 -14.32 -4.33 24.28
CA ASN A 112 -13.29 -4.06 25.27
C ASN A 112 -13.01 -2.55 25.39
N ASP A 113 -12.15 -2.19 26.32
CA ASP A 113 -11.78 -0.81 26.63
C ASP A 113 -11.08 -0.04 25.49
N ILE A 114 -10.78 -0.66 24.35
CA ILE A 114 -10.26 0.06 23.18
C ILE A 114 -11.31 1.02 22.60
N VAL A 115 -12.60 0.78 22.82
CA VAL A 115 -13.66 1.72 22.44
C VAL A 115 -13.50 3.09 23.11
N GLU A 116 -12.95 3.12 24.32
CA GLU A 116 -12.73 4.37 25.08
C GLU A 116 -11.79 5.31 24.32
N VAL A 117 -10.80 4.78 23.60
CA VAL A 117 -9.87 5.59 22.78
C VAL A 117 -10.60 6.38 21.70
N TYR A 118 -11.59 5.77 21.05
CA TYR A 118 -12.40 6.48 20.05
C TYR A 118 -13.20 7.58 20.71
N ASN A 119 -13.91 7.25 21.79
CA ASN A 119 -14.76 8.20 22.51
C ASN A 119 -13.97 9.39 23.07
N ASP A 120 -12.81 9.14 23.66
CA ASP A 120 -11.97 10.17 24.28
C ASP A 120 -11.44 11.16 23.24
N LEU A 121 -10.91 10.64 22.11
CA LEU A 121 -10.38 11.48 21.05
C LEU A 121 -11.46 12.32 20.38
N THR A 122 -12.60 11.71 20.05
CA THR A 122 -13.69 12.47 19.41
C THR A 122 -14.34 13.46 20.37
N SER A 123 -14.50 13.10 21.65
CA SER A 123 -15.02 14.03 22.66
C SER A 123 -14.10 15.22 22.87
N LYS A 124 -12.78 14.99 22.86
CA LYS A 124 -11.78 16.06 22.95
C LYS A 124 -11.84 17.02 21.77
N ASP A 125 -12.15 16.50 20.59
CA ASP A 125 -12.28 17.29 19.35
C ASP A 125 -13.69 17.83 19.12
N GLY A 126 -14.66 17.53 20.01
CA GLY A 126 -16.06 17.97 19.89
C GLY A 126 -16.83 17.28 18.76
N ILE A 127 -16.43 16.07 18.38
CA ILE A 127 -17.01 15.27 17.29
C ILE A 127 -17.88 14.16 17.89
N SER A 128 -19.11 14.02 17.38
CA SER A 128 -19.97 12.87 17.66
C SER A 128 -19.76 11.78 16.61
N LEU A 129 -19.60 10.53 17.06
CA LEU A 129 -19.50 9.36 16.19
C LEU A 129 -20.86 8.88 15.68
N THR A 130 -21.94 9.27 16.35
CA THR A 130 -23.32 8.85 16.05
C THR A 130 -24.13 9.94 15.38
N ASP A 131 -23.89 11.20 15.75
CA ASP A 131 -24.72 12.33 15.31
C ASP A 131 -24.02 13.13 14.21
N SER A 132 -24.77 13.45 13.14
CA SER A 132 -24.28 14.35 12.10
C SER A 132 -24.51 15.80 12.51
N VAL A 133 -23.47 16.47 13.00
CA VAL A 133 -23.54 17.89 13.39
C VAL A 133 -23.16 18.82 12.22
N HIS A 134 -22.53 18.29 11.16
CA HIS A 134 -22.01 19.12 10.08
C HIS A 134 -23.08 19.42 9.01
N ASN A 135 -23.22 20.69 8.63
CA ASN A 135 -24.18 21.14 7.62
C ASN A 135 -23.87 20.60 6.21
N ALA A 136 -22.58 20.41 5.91
CA ALA A 136 -22.12 19.76 4.69
C ALA A 136 -21.81 18.29 4.97
N LYS A 137 -22.58 17.39 4.34
CA LYS A 137 -22.51 15.92 4.52
C LYS A 137 -21.10 15.38 4.26
N GLU A 138 -20.39 15.92 3.28
CA GLU A 138 -19.04 15.47 2.90
C GLU A 138 -17.95 15.65 3.98
N PHE A 139 -18.22 16.42 5.03
CA PHE A 139 -17.31 16.58 6.18
C PHE A 139 -17.81 15.89 7.44
N SER A 140 -18.97 15.22 7.38
CA SER A 140 -19.52 14.48 8.50
C SER A 140 -19.02 13.04 8.48
N ILE A 141 -18.44 12.60 9.59
CA ILE A 141 -17.98 11.20 9.76
C ILE A 141 -19.12 10.20 9.64
N THR A 142 -20.35 10.62 9.96
CA THR A 142 -21.55 9.77 9.84
C THR A 142 -22.09 9.72 8.42
N SER A 143 -21.59 10.54 7.49
CA SER A 143 -21.99 10.47 6.07
C SER A 143 -21.17 9.46 5.28
N VAL A 144 -20.10 8.91 5.87
CA VAL A 144 -19.36 7.76 5.32
C VAL A 144 -19.76 6.50 6.05
N THR A 145 -19.86 5.37 5.34
CA THR A 145 -20.30 4.08 5.91
C THR A 145 -19.37 3.59 7.02
N GLY A 146 -18.09 3.95 6.94
CA GLY A 146 -17.02 3.37 7.75
C GLY A 146 -16.47 2.10 7.10
N SER A 147 -15.35 1.61 7.61
CA SER A 147 -14.71 0.39 7.13
C SER A 147 -14.00 -0.30 8.29
N TYR A 148 -13.36 -1.43 8.02
CA TYR A 148 -12.55 -2.14 9.01
C TYR A 148 -11.17 -2.40 8.45
N ARG A 149 -10.17 -2.30 9.31
CA ARG A 149 -8.77 -2.55 8.95
C ARG A 149 -8.14 -3.50 9.93
N ARG A 150 -7.41 -4.49 9.41
CA ARG A 150 -6.60 -5.43 10.20
C ARG A 150 -5.53 -4.67 10.96
N VAL A 151 -5.39 -4.98 12.24
CA VAL A 151 -4.36 -4.38 13.12
C VAL A 151 -2.98 -4.93 12.75
N PHE A 152 -2.92 -6.21 12.38
CA PHE A 152 -1.69 -6.90 12.03
C PHE A 152 -1.77 -7.40 10.60
N GLN A 153 -0.70 -7.19 9.85
CA GLN A 153 -0.53 -7.69 8.49
C GLN A 153 0.85 -8.34 8.36
N LYS A 154 0.91 -9.42 7.60
CA LYS A 154 2.15 -10.13 7.29
C LYS A 154 2.45 -9.92 5.81
N PRO A 155 3.67 -9.47 5.46
CA PRO A 155 4.10 -9.49 4.06
C PRO A 155 4.05 -10.92 3.51
N ILE A 156 3.67 -11.03 2.24
CA ILE A 156 3.66 -12.29 1.49
C ILE A 156 4.91 -12.31 0.61
N ASP A 157 5.42 -13.49 0.25
CA ASP A 157 6.58 -13.65 -0.63
C ASP A 157 7.81 -12.85 -0.15
N PHE A 158 8.11 -12.94 1.14
CA PHE A 158 9.18 -12.16 1.76
C PHE A 158 10.56 -12.77 1.52
N GLU A 159 11.40 -12.08 0.75
CA GLU A 159 12.78 -12.43 0.48
C GLU A 159 13.71 -11.28 0.87
N TRP A 160 14.92 -11.61 1.33
CA TRP A 160 15.93 -10.61 1.65
C TRP A 160 17.33 -11.06 1.25
N GLU A 161 18.18 -10.09 0.96
CA GLU A 161 19.57 -10.29 0.54
C GLU A 161 20.45 -9.17 1.12
N LEU A 162 21.62 -9.52 1.65
CA LEU A 162 22.64 -8.54 2.05
C LEU A 162 23.61 -8.35 0.89
N LEU A 163 23.73 -7.10 0.44
CA LEU A 163 24.61 -6.71 -0.63
C LEU A 163 25.76 -5.88 -0.07
N THR A 164 26.96 -6.09 -0.60
CA THR A 164 28.11 -5.21 -0.33
C THR A 164 28.28 -4.24 -1.50
N TYR A 165 28.58 -2.98 -1.20
CA TYR A 165 28.80 -1.96 -2.21
C TYR A 165 29.89 -0.99 -1.78
N THR A 166 30.58 -0.42 -2.76
CA THR A 166 31.62 0.59 -2.54
C THR A 166 31.19 1.96 -3.07
N ASP A 167 30.48 1.98 -4.20
CA ASP A 167 29.94 3.21 -4.80
C ASP A 167 28.47 3.43 -4.41
N SER A 168 28.21 4.54 -3.72
CA SER A 168 26.87 4.93 -3.26
C SER A 168 25.96 5.45 -4.37
N ASN A 169 26.51 5.84 -5.53
CA ASN A 169 25.73 6.34 -6.65
C ASN A 169 25.26 5.23 -7.60
N LYS A 170 25.76 4.00 -7.41
CA LYS A 170 25.40 2.85 -8.24
C LYS A 170 24.08 2.23 -7.75
N PRO A 171 23.04 2.11 -8.59
CA PRO A 171 21.82 1.40 -8.23
C PRO A 171 22.11 -0.06 -7.85
N LEU A 172 21.53 -0.50 -6.72
CA LEU A 172 21.69 -1.88 -6.22
C LEU A 172 20.62 -2.84 -6.76
N VAL A 173 19.58 -2.31 -7.39
CA VAL A 173 18.45 -3.06 -7.97
C VAL A 173 18.15 -2.51 -9.35
N GLU A 174 17.86 -3.41 -10.29
CA GLU A 174 17.49 -3.04 -11.66
C GLU A 174 16.04 -2.56 -11.73
N THR A 175 15.82 -1.46 -12.44
CA THR A 175 14.47 -0.98 -12.75
C THR A 175 13.85 -1.80 -13.88
N ASP A 176 12.54 -1.70 -14.04
CA ASP A 176 11.86 -2.37 -15.15
C ASP A 176 12.31 -1.81 -16.53
N LEU A 177 12.69 -0.54 -16.59
CA LEU A 177 13.25 0.08 -17.79
C LEU A 177 14.61 -0.54 -18.17
N ASP A 178 15.47 -0.82 -17.19
CA ASP A 178 16.78 -1.46 -17.43
C ASP A 178 16.60 -2.86 -18.03
N LYS A 179 15.64 -3.63 -17.51
CA LYS A 179 15.32 -4.97 -17.99
C LYS A 179 14.81 -4.94 -19.44
N ILE A 180 13.96 -3.98 -19.78
CA ILE A 180 13.42 -3.81 -21.14
C ILE A 180 14.52 -3.36 -22.12
N GLY A 181 15.44 -2.50 -21.68
CA GLY A 181 16.57 -2.07 -22.50
C GLY A 181 17.49 -3.22 -22.91
N LYS A 182 17.74 -4.17 -21.99
CA LYS A 182 18.57 -5.36 -22.21
C LYS A 182 17.90 -6.42 -23.09
N SER A 183 16.56 -6.46 -23.13
CA SER A 183 15.81 -7.50 -23.84
C SER A 183 15.55 -7.20 -25.32
N LYS A 184 15.90 -6.02 -25.82
CA LYS A 184 15.84 -5.73 -27.27
C LYS A 184 16.99 -6.44 -27.98
N PRO A 185 16.72 -7.37 -28.93
CA PRO A 185 17.78 -7.95 -29.73
C PRO A 185 18.34 -6.86 -30.64
N ILE A 186 19.65 -6.61 -30.54
CA ILE A 186 20.38 -5.87 -31.56
C ILE A 186 20.32 -6.72 -32.82
N ILE A 187 19.43 -6.38 -33.76
CA ILE A 187 19.48 -6.91 -35.12
C ILE A 187 20.69 -6.25 -35.79
N VAL A 188 21.89 -6.80 -35.55
CA VAL A 188 23.04 -6.52 -36.41
C VAL A 188 22.83 -7.33 -37.68
N ASN A 189 22.14 -6.74 -38.66
CA ASN A 189 22.18 -7.25 -40.03
C ASN A 189 23.56 -6.93 -40.62
N THR A 190 24.56 -7.74 -40.26
CA THR A 190 25.72 -7.95 -41.13
C THR A 190 25.25 -8.86 -42.25
N VAL A 191 24.94 -8.29 -43.41
CA VAL A 191 24.92 -9.06 -44.65
C VAL A 191 25.78 -8.34 -45.67
N CYS A 192 26.92 -8.96 -45.94
CA CYS A 192 27.83 -8.67 -47.02
C CYS A 192 27.08 -8.57 -48.36
N ALA A 193 27.44 -7.55 -49.12
CA ALA A 193 27.07 -7.37 -50.53
C ALA A 193 27.47 -8.60 -51.37
N LEU A 194 26.60 -8.98 -52.31
CA LEU A 194 26.90 -9.38 -53.70
C LEU A 194 25.59 -9.65 -54.48
N ASN A 195 25.32 -8.80 -55.49
CA ASN A 195 24.62 -8.96 -56.79
C ASN A 195 23.27 -9.72 -56.90
N GLU A 196 22.30 -9.42 -57.76
CA GLU A 196 21.94 -8.35 -58.73
C GLU A 196 20.52 -8.73 -59.28
N GLN A 197 19.64 -7.75 -59.52
CA GLN A 197 18.54 -7.69 -60.53
C GLN A 197 17.35 -8.69 -60.35
N LYS A 198 16.05 -8.33 -60.31
CA LYS A 198 15.25 -7.46 -61.21
C LYS A 198 13.81 -7.27 -60.68
N GLU A 199 13.21 -6.09 -60.95
CA GLU A 199 11.78 -5.71 -61.19
C GLU A 199 10.65 -6.26 -60.28
N LYS A 200 9.55 -5.58 -59.92
CA LYS A 200 8.89 -4.25 -60.07
C LYS A 200 7.68 -4.35 -59.08
N VAL A 201 7.16 -3.30 -58.44
CA VAL A 201 5.86 -2.64 -58.76
C VAL A 201 5.40 -1.81 -57.52
N PHE A 202 5.21 -0.50 -57.74
CA PHE A 202 4.27 0.48 -57.13
C PHE A 202 4.60 1.31 -55.87
N ASP A 203 5.01 2.55 -56.16
CA ASP A 203 4.55 3.87 -55.67
C ASP A 203 3.49 3.97 -54.55
N CYS A 204 3.77 4.80 -53.53
CA CYS A 204 3.37 6.22 -53.54
C CYS A 204 3.94 6.99 -52.34
N ILE A 205 4.75 7.99 -52.66
CA ILE A 205 5.29 9.02 -51.77
C ILE A 205 4.23 10.12 -51.57
N SER A 206 4.07 10.61 -50.34
CA SER A 206 4.01 12.06 -50.07
C SER A 206 4.19 12.33 -48.57
N GLN A 207 5.33 12.91 -48.17
CA GLN A 207 5.55 14.36 -47.93
C GLN A 207 5.20 14.72 -46.46
N LEU A 208 5.97 15.44 -45.66
CA LEU A 208 6.97 16.49 -45.91
C LEU A 208 7.74 16.79 -44.59
N GLU A 209 9.03 17.16 -44.71
CA GLU A 209 9.80 18.16 -43.91
C GLU A 209 10.06 17.93 -42.39
N SER A 210 11.31 17.71 -41.94
CA SER A 210 12.50 18.59 -41.83
C SER A 210 12.54 19.42 -40.55
N SER A 211 13.53 19.16 -39.69
CA SER A 211 14.35 20.15 -38.97
C SER A 211 15.19 19.48 -37.88
N ASP A 212 16.47 19.79 -37.89
CA ASP A 212 17.50 19.47 -36.91
C ASP A 212 17.09 19.72 -35.45
N ASP A 213 17.45 18.82 -34.52
CA ASP A 213 18.37 19.15 -33.42
C ASP A 213 18.80 17.87 -32.67
N ALA A 214 20.10 17.62 -32.60
CA ALA A 214 20.69 16.53 -31.83
C ALA A 214 21.60 17.14 -30.75
N PRO A 215 21.44 16.82 -29.46
CA PRO A 215 22.44 17.18 -28.48
C PRO A 215 23.59 16.16 -28.54
N LYS A 216 24.78 16.69 -28.83
CA LYS A 216 26.07 16.00 -28.84
C LYS A 216 26.35 15.37 -27.47
N GLU A 217 26.58 14.05 -27.46
CA GLU A 217 27.31 13.38 -26.38
C GLU A 217 28.74 13.91 -26.33
N VAL A 218 29.08 14.56 -25.23
CA VAL A 218 30.46 14.93 -24.91
C VAL A 218 31.11 13.72 -24.26
N ILE A 219 31.96 13.04 -25.05
CA ILE A 219 32.91 12.04 -24.56
C ILE A 219 33.96 12.78 -23.71
N LEU A 220 33.97 12.52 -22.41
CA LEU A 220 35.04 12.95 -21.50
C LEU A 220 36.11 11.83 -21.40
N PRO A 221 37.40 12.18 -21.29
CA PRO A 221 38.48 11.22 -21.49
C PRO A 221 38.63 10.25 -20.31
N HIS A 222 39.00 9.03 -20.68
CA HIS A 222 39.55 8.01 -19.82
C HIS A 222 40.85 8.54 -19.19
N ASP A 223 40.86 8.74 -17.86
CA ASP A 223 42.09 9.01 -17.11
C ASP A 223 42.37 7.81 -16.20
N GLU A 224 43.34 6.98 -16.61
CA GLU A 224 43.95 5.99 -15.74
C GLU A 224 44.80 6.73 -14.70
N SER A 225 44.27 6.89 -13.48
CA SER A 225 45.07 7.28 -12.33
C SER A 225 45.11 6.15 -11.30
N VAL A 226 46.21 5.41 -11.37
CA VAL A 226 47.06 4.94 -10.26
C VAL A 226 46.33 4.54 -8.97
N HIS A 227 46.39 3.23 -8.71
CA HIS A 227 46.23 2.62 -7.39
C HIS A 227 46.94 3.42 -6.29
N ASP A 228 46.15 4.03 -5.42
CA ASP A 228 46.53 4.18 -4.02
C ASP A 228 45.59 3.31 -3.19
N SER A 229 46.16 2.31 -2.53
CA SER A 229 45.44 1.32 -1.72
C SER A 229 45.02 1.94 -0.39
N SER A 230 44.15 2.96 -0.42
CA SER A 230 43.35 3.34 0.73
C SER A 230 42.13 2.43 0.75
N SER A 231 41.89 1.73 1.85
CA SER A 231 40.70 0.92 2.12
C SER A 231 39.44 1.57 1.54
N GLN A 232 38.91 1.05 0.43
CA GLN A 232 37.58 1.46 -0.01
C GLN A 232 36.61 0.99 1.06
N ASP A 233 35.97 1.93 1.75
CA ASP A 233 34.98 1.63 2.78
C ASP A 233 33.82 0.86 2.14
N SER A 234 33.80 -0.45 2.36
CA SER A 234 32.74 -1.32 1.89
C SER A 234 31.52 -1.14 2.78
N HIS A 235 30.41 -0.73 2.18
CA HIS A 235 29.14 -0.57 2.85
C HIS A 235 28.27 -1.81 2.64
N THR A 236 27.31 -2.01 3.54
CA THR A 236 26.34 -3.11 3.48
C THR A 236 24.95 -2.53 3.26
N ALA A 237 24.21 -3.08 2.29
CA ALA A 237 22.82 -2.76 2.02
C ALA A 237 21.93 -3.98 2.25
N LEU A 238 20.71 -3.73 2.71
CA LEU A 238 19.66 -4.75 2.83
C LEU A 238 18.65 -4.57 1.70
N LYS A 239 18.60 -5.55 0.79
CA LYS A 239 17.60 -5.63 -0.27
C LYS A 239 16.43 -6.48 0.24
N LEU A 240 15.21 -5.96 0.06
CA LEU A 240 13.97 -6.60 0.48
C LEU A 240 13.04 -6.76 -0.74
N THR A 241 12.43 -7.92 -0.88
CA THR A 241 11.35 -8.20 -1.83
C THR A 241 10.17 -8.74 -1.04
N PHE A 242 8.99 -8.13 -1.16
CA PHE A 242 7.78 -8.64 -0.51
C PHE A 242 6.53 -8.04 -1.13
N THR A 243 5.42 -8.76 -1.01
CA THR A 243 4.09 -8.35 -1.44
C THR A 243 3.27 -7.89 -0.24
N LEU A 244 2.55 -6.78 -0.38
CA LEU A 244 1.60 -6.30 0.62
C LEU A 244 0.18 -6.27 0.06
N PRO A 245 -0.84 -6.53 0.90
CA PRO A 245 -2.23 -6.29 0.52
C PRO A 245 -2.48 -4.82 0.19
N SER A 246 -3.59 -4.54 -0.51
CA SER A 246 -4.06 -3.16 -0.71
C SER A 246 -4.21 -2.41 0.63
N SER A 247 -4.07 -1.08 0.59
CA SER A 247 -4.14 -0.22 1.79
C SER A 247 -3.10 -0.53 2.88
N SER A 248 -1.94 -1.05 2.48
CA SER A 248 -0.80 -1.38 3.35
C SER A 248 0.42 -0.56 2.94
N TYR A 249 1.24 -0.15 3.91
CA TYR A 249 2.37 0.76 3.65
C TYR A 249 3.70 0.06 3.90
N ALA A 250 4.54 -0.08 2.85
CA ALA A 250 5.87 -0.67 2.96
C ALA A 250 6.75 0.02 4.00
N THR A 251 6.62 1.34 4.14
CA THR A 251 7.31 2.12 5.17
C THR A 251 7.00 1.65 6.59
N MET A 252 5.79 1.15 6.86
CA MET A 252 5.44 0.63 8.18
C MET A 252 6.09 -0.74 8.45
N ALA A 253 6.20 -1.59 7.45
CA ALA A 253 6.94 -2.86 7.55
C ALA A 253 8.45 -2.60 7.79
N ILE A 254 9.04 -1.65 7.04
CA ILE A 254 10.44 -1.26 7.21
C ILE A 254 10.67 -0.61 8.58
N ARG A 255 9.76 0.24 9.05
CA ARG A 255 9.80 0.82 10.41
C ARG A 255 9.87 -0.27 11.48
N GLU A 256 9.06 -1.31 11.32
CA GLU A 256 9.01 -2.44 12.26
C GLU A 256 10.31 -3.25 12.21
N LEU A 257 10.87 -3.48 11.02
CA LEU A 257 12.14 -4.18 10.84
C LEU A 257 13.32 -3.42 11.45
N LEU A 258 13.42 -2.11 11.18
CA LEU A 258 14.54 -1.27 11.61
C LEU A 258 14.37 -0.70 13.02
N LYS A 259 13.18 -0.82 13.62
CA LYS A 259 12.82 -0.22 14.92
C LYS A 259 13.13 1.27 15.01
N THR A 260 13.02 1.96 13.88
CA THR A 260 13.53 3.31 13.68
C THR A 260 12.44 4.22 13.08
N SER A 261 12.43 5.51 13.44
CA SER A 261 11.45 6.45 12.88
C SER A 261 11.60 6.59 11.36
N THR A 262 10.47 6.55 10.65
CA THR A 262 10.42 6.81 9.20
C THR A 262 10.13 8.27 8.87
N SER A 263 10.13 9.16 9.88
CA SER A 263 9.96 10.59 9.62
C SER A 263 11.14 11.14 8.81
N VAL A 264 10.84 12.00 7.83
CA VAL A 264 11.86 12.64 6.98
C VAL A 264 12.89 13.37 7.83
N ALA A 265 12.46 14.05 8.89
CA ALA A 265 13.35 14.74 9.80
C ALA A 265 14.37 13.79 10.46
N TYR A 266 13.93 12.63 10.93
CA TYR A 266 14.80 11.65 11.56
C TYR A 266 15.74 10.99 10.53
N GLN A 267 15.22 10.59 9.37
CA GLN A 267 16.02 9.95 8.33
C GLN A 267 17.11 10.88 7.79
N LYS A 268 16.85 12.20 7.71
CA LYS A 268 17.88 13.19 7.36
C LYS A 268 19.03 13.25 8.36
N THR A 269 18.77 12.99 9.64
CA THR A 269 19.83 12.97 10.67
C THR A 269 20.72 11.73 10.62
N LEU A 270 20.29 10.65 9.96
CA LEU A 270 21.09 9.42 9.81
C LEU A 270 22.16 9.54 8.71
N ASN A 271 22.00 10.49 7.78
CA ASN A 271 22.90 10.71 6.65
C ASN A 271 23.93 11.83 6.91
N GLN A 272 24.01 12.33 8.16
CA GLN A 272 24.97 13.34 8.61
C GLN A 272 26.06 12.68 9.45
#